data_AF-A0A6N8H3J9-F1
#
_entry.id   AF-A0A6N8H3J9-F1
#
_cell.length_a   1.000
_cell.length_b   1.000
_cell.length_c   1.000
_cell.angle_alpha   90.00
_cell.angle_beta   90.00
_cell.angle_gamma   90.00
#
_symmetry.space_group_name_H-M   'P 1'
#
loop_
_entity.id
_entity.type
_entity.pdbx_description
1 polymer ?
#
loop_
_entity_poly.entity_id
_entity_poly.type
_entity_poly.pdbx_seq_one_letter_code
_entity_poly.pdbx_strand_id
1 'polypeptide(L)'
;MVDFLKEKEKVYGGDYDYYMEDLTWEQVQELYSQNNVGEVSLLRFAGNSFYGEKSNSTMLSVGEIDENFTQRFSLNQYLLAGRFPQDENEIVISESFLKKNNMNTEIGDTISLTLGSRIWDEYNAQLSGLTNYRGEEESFVPTKEKAYVVVGILSDVNDSKIAANYNAFAGVDKTASDFAAYVKAKNLSNSIYTEAEEVAAAVDSHVAKFHSELLVYHGITGGKGAAKLIALVVMVVSL
;
A
#
# COMPACT_ATOMS: atom_id res chain seq x y z
N MET A 1 -12.98 23.50 8.60
CA MET A 1 -11.88 23.47 7.60
C MET A 1 -10.87 22.39 7.95
N VAL A 2 -10.22 22.43 9.12
CA VAL A 2 -9.22 21.41 9.53
C VAL A 2 -9.80 19.99 9.55
N ASP A 3 -11.01 19.79 10.08
CA ASP A 3 -11.64 18.45 10.09
C ASP A 3 -11.91 17.93 8.68
N PHE A 4 -12.34 18.79 7.75
CA PHE A 4 -12.51 18.41 6.36
C PHE A 4 -11.18 17.98 5.71
N LEU A 5 -10.09 18.72 5.98
CA LEU A 5 -8.76 18.38 5.47
C LEU A 5 -8.25 17.06 6.07
N LYS A 6 -8.53 16.81 7.35
CA LYS A 6 -8.21 15.56 8.04
C LYS A 6 -8.95 14.38 7.41
N GLU A 7 -10.26 14.47 7.25
CA GLU A 7 -11.05 13.40 6.64
C GLU A 7 -10.64 13.15 5.19
N LYS A 8 -10.38 14.21 4.42
CA LYS A 8 -9.82 14.09 3.07
C LYS A 8 -8.49 13.35 3.09
N GLU A 9 -7.58 13.72 3.99
CA GLU A 9 -6.27 13.08 4.10
C GLU A 9 -6.37 11.61 4.50
N LYS A 10 -7.28 11.25 5.40
CA LYS A 10 -7.55 9.86 5.76
C LYS A 10 -8.06 9.04 4.59
N VAL A 11 -8.97 9.59 3.78
CA VAL A 11 -9.55 8.89 2.63
C VAL A 11 -8.52 8.64 1.53
N TYR A 12 -7.70 9.64 1.18
CA TYR A 12 -6.77 9.52 0.05
C TYR A 12 -5.36 9.10 0.45
N GLY A 13 -4.90 9.51 1.63
CA GLY A 13 -3.57 9.22 2.16
C GLY A 13 -3.53 8.05 3.14
N GLY A 14 -4.67 7.61 3.66
CA GLY A 14 -4.79 6.60 4.72
C GLY A 14 -4.90 7.20 6.11
N ASP A 15 -5.54 6.50 7.05
CA ASP A 15 -5.64 6.96 8.45
C ASP A 15 -4.57 6.31 9.33
N TYR A 16 -3.28 6.58 9.15
CA TYR A 16 -2.20 6.01 9.99
C TYR A 16 -1.30 7.11 10.56
N ASP A 17 -0.48 6.80 11.55
CA ASP A 17 0.37 7.81 12.20
C ASP A 17 1.84 7.69 11.75
N TYR A 18 2.33 6.48 11.56
CA TYR A 18 3.64 6.17 10.97
C TYR A 18 3.62 4.81 10.26
N TYR A 19 4.59 4.56 9.39
CA TYR A 19 4.80 3.22 8.86
C TYR A 19 6.27 2.81 8.93
N MET A 20 6.46 1.50 9.03
CA MET A 20 7.75 0.82 9.03
C MET A 20 7.82 -0.07 7.79
N GLU A 21 9.01 -0.30 7.27
CA GLU A 21 9.22 -1.12 6.07
C GLU A 21 10.21 -2.26 6.34
N ASP A 22 10.26 -3.21 5.41
CA ASP A 22 11.13 -4.38 5.46
C ASP A 22 10.88 -5.33 6.65
N LEU A 23 9.63 -5.40 7.14
CA LEU A 23 9.28 -6.31 8.24
C LEU A 23 9.06 -7.74 7.75
N THR A 24 9.50 -8.70 8.54
CA THR A 24 9.08 -10.10 8.48
C THR A 24 7.71 -10.29 9.13
N TRP A 25 7.03 -11.41 8.84
CA TRP A 25 5.78 -11.75 9.53
C TRP A 25 5.94 -11.86 11.05
N GLU A 26 7.07 -12.38 11.53
CA GLU A 26 7.37 -12.50 12.98
C GLU A 26 7.45 -11.13 13.65
N GLN A 27 8.20 -10.19 13.06
CA GLN A 27 8.27 -8.81 13.57
C GLN A 27 6.91 -8.11 13.56
N VAL A 28 6.07 -8.38 12.56
CA VAL A 28 4.68 -7.89 12.55
C VAL A 28 3.87 -8.47 13.71
N GLN A 29 4.05 -9.75 14.07
CA GLN A 29 3.36 -10.33 15.22
C GLN A 29 3.82 -9.68 16.54
N GLU A 30 5.11 -9.41 16.68
CA GLU A 30 5.66 -8.71 17.84
C GLU A 30 5.17 -7.27 17.94
N LEU A 31 4.98 -6.60 16.79
CA LEU A 31 4.50 -5.22 16.70
C LEU A 31 3.14 -5.03 17.40
N TYR A 32 2.21 -5.98 17.26
CA TYR A 32 0.90 -5.92 17.92
C TYR A 32 0.96 -5.90 19.45
N SER A 33 2.06 -6.37 20.04
CA SER A 33 2.26 -6.41 21.48
C SER A 33 2.95 -5.16 22.03
N GLN A 34 3.46 -4.29 21.15
CA GLN A 34 4.22 -3.11 21.57
C GLN A 34 3.31 -2.03 22.17
N ASN A 35 3.91 -1.20 23.02
CA ASN A 35 3.20 -0.11 23.67
C ASN A 35 2.66 0.89 22.65
N ASN A 36 1.46 1.42 22.93
CA ASN A 36 0.75 2.38 22.08
C ASN A 36 0.47 1.95 20.62
N VAL A 37 0.78 0.72 20.20
CA VAL A 37 0.32 0.17 18.90
C VAL A 37 -1.15 -0.21 19.01
N GLY A 38 -2.01 0.40 18.17
CA GLY A 38 -3.46 0.16 18.16
C GLY A 38 -3.86 -0.82 17.09
N GLU A 39 -3.71 -0.40 15.84
CA GLU A 39 -3.98 -1.21 14.66
C GLU A 39 -2.79 -1.16 13.73
N VAL A 40 -2.55 -2.27 13.03
CA VAL A 40 -1.54 -2.39 11.99
C VAL A 40 -2.25 -2.79 10.71
N SER A 41 -1.89 -2.14 9.61
CA SER A 41 -2.34 -2.49 8.26
C SER A 41 -1.13 -2.83 7.41
N LEU A 42 -1.22 -3.90 6.64
CA LEU A 42 -0.07 -4.45 5.91
C LEU A 42 -0.23 -4.21 4.41
N LEU A 43 0.89 -3.85 3.79
CA LEU A 43 1.06 -3.88 2.35
C LEU A 43 2.40 -4.52 2.03
N ARG A 44 2.44 -5.36 1.01
CA ARG A 44 3.67 -5.88 0.45
C ARG A 44 3.58 -5.86 -1.07
N PHE A 45 4.66 -5.50 -1.74
CA PHE A 45 4.71 -5.62 -3.19
C PHE A 45 5.03 -7.07 -3.58
N ALA A 46 4.06 -7.79 -4.14
CA ALA A 46 4.23 -9.18 -4.53
C ALA A 46 4.97 -9.35 -5.87
N GLY A 47 4.99 -8.30 -6.68
CA GLY A 47 5.63 -8.25 -7.99
C GLY A 47 4.70 -7.76 -9.11
N ASN A 48 5.28 -7.66 -10.30
CA ASN A 48 4.54 -7.42 -11.53
C ASN A 48 4.28 -8.73 -12.29
N SER A 49 3.25 -8.70 -13.14
CA SER A 49 2.99 -9.72 -14.16
C SER A 49 2.58 -9.04 -15.47
N PHE A 50 2.60 -9.77 -16.57
CA PHE A 50 2.16 -9.28 -17.88
C PHE A 50 1.22 -10.28 -18.55
N TYR A 51 0.10 -9.79 -19.09
CA TYR A 51 -0.82 -10.59 -19.91
C TYR A 51 -0.51 -10.40 -21.40
N GLY A 52 0.25 -11.34 -21.98
CA GLY A 52 0.69 -11.24 -23.37
C GLY A 52 1.93 -10.37 -23.56
N GLU A 53 1.99 -9.57 -24.63
CA GLU A 53 3.13 -8.71 -24.92
C GLU A 53 3.31 -7.63 -23.85
N LYS A 54 4.54 -7.38 -23.42
CA LYS A 54 4.82 -6.45 -22.31
C LYS A 54 4.50 -5.01 -22.71
N SER A 55 3.63 -4.36 -21.96
CA SER A 55 3.19 -2.99 -22.18
C SER A 55 2.52 -2.44 -20.91
N ASN A 56 2.22 -1.14 -20.88
CA ASN A 56 1.42 -0.55 -19.80
C ASN A 56 0.01 -1.14 -19.70
N SER A 57 -0.61 -1.51 -20.83
CA SER A 57 -1.98 -2.07 -20.84
C SER A 57 -2.04 -3.51 -20.36
N THR A 58 -0.97 -4.27 -20.53
CA THR A 58 -0.89 -5.69 -20.17
C THR A 58 -0.24 -5.91 -18.81
N MET A 59 0.26 -4.86 -18.17
CA MET A 59 0.93 -4.93 -16.88
C MET A 59 -0.05 -5.02 -15.72
N LEU A 60 0.16 -6.03 -14.89
CA LEU A 60 -0.45 -6.15 -13.57
C LEU A 60 0.60 -5.85 -12.51
N SER A 61 0.23 -5.10 -11.48
CA SER A 61 1.04 -4.87 -10.29
C SER A 61 0.24 -5.30 -9.08
N VAL A 62 0.78 -6.30 -8.37
CA VAL A 62 0.06 -6.99 -7.30
C VAL A 62 0.59 -6.51 -5.95
N GLY A 63 -0.29 -5.90 -5.16
CA GLY A 63 -0.08 -5.63 -3.74
C GLY A 63 -0.70 -6.73 -2.89
N GLU A 64 0.04 -7.30 -1.96
CA GLU A 64 -0.50 -8.17 -0.92
C GLU A 64 -0.95 -7.30 0.27
N ILE A 65 -2.21 -7.44 0.69
CA ILE A 65 -2.83 -6.61 1.73
C ILE A 65 -3.57 -7.45 2.77
N ASP A 66 -3.67 -6.92 3.98
CA ASP A 66 -4.55 -7.47 5.02
C ASP A 66 -5.92 -6.76 5.04
N GLU A 67 -6.84 -7.29 5.82
CA GLU A 67 -8.19 -6.73 5.95
C GLU A 67 -8.14 -5.28 6.45
N ASN A 68 -7.25 -4.98 7.40
CA ASN A 68 -7.10 -3.64 7.96
C ASN A 68 -6.69 -2.61 6.90
N PHE A 69 -5.84 -2.98 5.93
CA PHE A 69 -5.44 -2.09 4.84
C PHE A 69 -6.63 -1.60 4.02
N THR A 70 -7.61 -2.47 3.75
CA THR A 70 -8.81 -2.08 2.98
C THR A 70 -9.60 -0.97 3.67
N GLN A 71 -9.69 -1.00 5.00
CA GLN A 71 -10.38 0.02 5.79
C GLN A 71 -9.50 1.27 5.93
N ARG A 72 -8.23 1.08 6.27
CA ARG A 72 -7.23 2.14 6.51
C ARG A 72 -7.07 3.08 5.33
N PHE A 73 -7.16 2.56 4.11
CA PHE A 73 -7.02 3.30 2.86
C PHE A 73 -8.35 3.46 2.11
N SER A 74 -9.48 3.24 2.78
CA SER A 74 -10.83 3.44 2.22
C SER A 74 -11.06 2.72 0.90
N LEU A 75 -10.52 1.50 0.73
CA LEU A 75 -10.56 0.77 -0.54
C LEU A 75 -11.96 0.25 -0.92
N ASN A 76 -12.86 0.11 0.06
CA ASN A 76 -14.24 -0.35 -0.17
C ASN A 76 -15.01 0.51 -1.17
N GLN A 77 -14.67 1.79 -1.33
CA GLN A 77 -15.31 2.66 -2.31
C GLN A 77 -14.98 2.28 -3.77
N TYR A 78 -13.90 1.53 -4.00
CA TYR A 78 -13.48 1.08 -5.33
C TYR A 78 -13.97 -0.34 -5.66
N LEU A 79 -14.62 -1.04 -4.73
CA LEU A 79 -15.14 -2.38 -4.97
C LEU A 79 -16.42 -2.33 -5.79
N LEU A 80 -16.36 -2.86 -7.01
CA LEU A 80 -17.50 -2.89 -7.94
C LEU A 80 -18.34 -4.15 -7.74
N ALA A 81 -17.69 -5.28 -7.45
CA ALA A 81 -18.34 -6.57 -7.22
C ALA A 81 -17.46 -7.48 -6.36
N GLY A 82 -18.10 -8.40 -5.62
CA GLY A 82 -17.41 -9.41 -4.80
C GLY A 82 -16.94 -8.86 -3.45
N ARG A 83 -15.72 -9.24 -3.04
CA ARG A 83 -15.07 -8.83 -1.78
C ARG A 83 -13.56 -8.72 -1.96
N PHE A 84 -12.88 -8.13 -0.98
CA PHE A 84 -11.42 -8.18 -0.90
C PHE A 84 -10.91 -9.59 -0.51
N PRO A 85 -9.63 -9.90 -0.80
CA PRO A 85 -9.01 -11.17 -0.46
C PRO A 85 -8.96 -11.43 1.04
N GLN A 86 -9.11 -12.69 1.44
CA GLN A 86 -9.01 -13.14 2.83
C GLN A 86 -7.75 -13.98 3.10
N ASP A 87 -7.17 -14.58 2.05
CA ASP A 87 -5.92 -15.33 2.11
C ASP A 87 -5.05 -15.11 0.87
N GLU A 88 -3.84 -15.63 0.91
CA GLU A 88 -2.82 -15.41 -0.11
C GLU A 88 -3.14 -16.02 -1.48
N ASN A 89 -4.17 -16.86 -1.60
CA ASN A 89 -4.58 -17.49 -2.85
C ASN A 89 -5.77 -16.77 -3.50
N GLU A 90 -6.24 -15.67 -2.91
CA GLU A 90 -7.33 -14.87 -3.44
C GLU A 90 -6.81 -13.55 -4.01
N ILE A 91 -7.47 -13.05 -5.06
CA ILE A 91 -7.11 -11.78 -5.70
C ILE A 91 -8.35 -10.97 -6.07
N VAL A 92 -8.23 -9.66 -5.98
CA VAL A 92 -9.11 -8.70 -6.63
C VAL A 92 -8.35 -7.99 -7.74
N ILE A 93 -9.01 -7.76 -8.87
CA ILE A 93 -8.38 -7.21 -10.08
C ILE A 93 -9.19 -6.03 -10.62
N SER A 94 -8.51 -5.04 -11.20
CA SER A 94 -9.20 -3.88 -11.76
C SER A 94 -9.97 -4.24 -13.03
N GLU A 95 -11.18 -3.70 -13.13
CA GLU A 95 -12.05 -3.86 -14.30
C GLU A 95 -11.37 -3.29 -15.56
N SER A 96 -10.59 -2.21 -15.41
CA SER A 96 -9.89 -1.59 -16.53
C SER A 96 -8.81 -2.51 -17.12
N PHE A 97 -8.11 -3.28 -16.29
CA PHE A 97 -7.14 -4.27 -16.75
C PHE A 97 -7.84 -5.39 -17.52
N LEU A 98 -8.93 -5.95 -16.98
CA LEU A 98 -9.70 -7.00 -17.66
C LEU A 98 -10.21 -6.54 -19.02
N LYS A 99 -10.83 -5.35 -19.08
CA LYS A 99 -11.38 -4.76 -20.31
C LYS A 99 -10.29 -4.48 -21.36
N LYS A 100 -9.17 -3.87 -20.96
CA LYS A 100 -8.06 -3.56 -21.90
C LYS A 100 -7.45 -4.81 -22.53
N ASN A 101 -7.49 -5.92 -21.82
CA ASN A 101 -6.90 -7.19 -22.25
C ASN A 101 -7.93 -8.18 -22.82
N ASN A 102 -9.18 -7.74 -23.04
CA ASN A 102 -10.29 -8.58 -23.52
C ASN A 102 -10.47 -9.88 -22.71
N MET A 103 -10.27 -9.79 -21.40
CA MET A 103 -10.42 -10.92 -20.49
C MET A 103 -11.87 -11.02 -20.02
N ASN A 104 -12.46 -12.21 -20.18
CA ASN A 104 -13.81 -12.54 -19.69
C ASN A 104 -13.76 -13.18 -18.30
N THR A 105 -12.88 -12.70 -17.43
CA THR A 105 -12.68 -13.27 -16.09
C THR A 105 -13.83 -12.89 -15.16
N GLU A 106 -14.41 -13.88 -14.50
CA GLU A 106 -15.51 -13.73 -13.55
C GLU A 106 -15.04 -14.03 -12.11
N ILE A 107 -15.85 -13.61 -11.13
CA ILE A 107 -15.61 -13.98 -9.72
C ILE A 107 -15.79 -15.48 -9.57
N GLY A 108 -14.82 -16.14 -8.96
CA GLY A 108 -14.73 -17.59 -8.83
C GLY A 108 -13.75 -18.23 -9.83
N ASP A 109 -13.37 -17.52 -10.89
CA ASP A 109 -12.35 -18.01 -11.82
C ASP A 109 -10.97 -18.04 -11.18
N THR A 110 -10.11 -18.92 -11.71
CA THR A 110 -8.69 -18.93 -11.37
C THR A 110 -7.87 -18.24 -12.46
N ILE A 111 -6.99 -17.33 -12.04
CA ILE A 111 -5.97 -16.70 -12.88
C ILE A 111 -4.57 -17.15 -12.45
N SER A 112 -3.77 -17.62 -13.41
CA SER A 112 -2.37 -17.96 -13.18
C SER A 112 -1.48 -16.79 -13.60
N LEU A 113 -0.61 -16.34 -12.71
CA LEU A 113 0.30 -15.23 -12.91
C LEU A 113 1.75 -15.68 -12.74
N THR A 114 2.58 -15.37 -13.75
CA THR A 114 4.02 -15.29 -13.59
C THR A 114 4.36 -13.96 -12.92
N LEU A 115 4.64 -13.99 -11.62
CA LEU A 115 5.08 -12.82 -10.87
C LEU A 115 6.60 -12.66 -10.97
N GLY A 116 7.06 -11.43 -11.00
CA GLY A 116 8.47 -11.10 -11.10
C GLY A 116 8.77 -9.63 -10.84
N SER A 117 10.05 -9.32 -10.85
CA SER A 117 10.55 -7.95 -10.69
C SER A 117 10.85 -7.34 -12.06
N ARG A 118 10.54 -6.06 -12.22
CA ARG A 118 11.01 -5.26 -13.34
C ARG A 118 12.29 -4.54 -12.91
N ILE A 119 13.32 -4.60 -13.73
CA ILE A 119 14.65 -4.03 -13.44
C ILE A 119 14.95 -3.00 -14.52
N TRP A 120 15.26 -1.77 -14.12
CA TRP A 120 15.79 -0.77 -15.04
C TRP A 120 17.27 -1.07 -15.27
N ASP A 121 17.60 -1.49 -16.49
CA ASP A 121 18.89 -2.10 -16.82
C ASP A 121 20.08 -1.13 -16.61
N GLU A 122 19.89 0.15 -16.93
CA GLU A 122 20.93 1.18 -16.78
C GLU A 122 21.37 1.37 -15.33
N TYR A 123 20.42 1.32 -14.39
CA TYR A 123 20.67 1.61 -12.97
C TYR A 123 20.67 0.38 -12.09
N ASN A 124 20.36 -0.80 -12.64
CA ASN A 124 20.12 -2.03 -11.90
C ASN A 124 19.15 -1.82 -10.72
N ALA A 125 18.08 -1.06 -10.98
CA ALA A 125 17.12 -0.63 -9.96
C ALA A 125 15.76 -1.28 -10.20
N GLN A 126 15.12 -1.77 -9.13
CA GLN A 126 13.78 -2.36 -9.23
C GLN A 126 12.74 -1.27 -9.51
N LEU A 127 11.95 -1.49 -10.56
CA LEU A 127 10.74 -0.75 -10.85
C LEU A 127 9.57 -1.47 -10.16
N SER A 128 8.89 -0.76 -9.26
CA SER A 128 7.74 -1.28 -8.53
C SER A 128 6.43 -0.61 -8.99
N GLY A 129 5.32 -1.20 -8.58
CA GLY A 129 4.00 -0.62 -8.81
C GLY A 129 3.62 -0.57 -10.29
N LEU A 130 2.88 0.47 -10.67
CA LEU A 130 2.44 0.77 -12.04
C LEU A 130 3.32 1.82 -12.73
N THR A 131 4.60 1.91 -12.36
CA THR A 131 5.57 2.74 -13.07
C THR A 131 5.60 2.36 -14.56
N ASN A 132 5.58 3.34 -15.47
CA ASN A 132 5.50 3.08 -16.91
C ASN A 132 6.52 2.03 -17.39
N TYR A 133 6.05 1.13 -18.25
CA TYR A 133 6.86 0.16 -18.98
C TYR A 133 7.85 0.87 -19.90
N ARG A 134 9.14 0.52 -19.77
CA ARG A 134 10.25 1.19 -20.44
C ARG A 134 10.74 0.49 -21.71
N GLY A 135 10.06 -0.57 -22.17
CA GLY A 135 10.46 -1.29 -23.38
C GLY A 135 11.83 -1.96 -23.20
N GLU A 136 12.76 -1.68 -24.11
CA GLU A 136 14.10 -2.27 -24.15
C GLU A 136 15.05 -1.76 -23.04
N GLU A 137 14.65 -0.73 -22.29
CA GLU A 137 15.44 -0.19 -21.16
C GLU A 137 15.19 -0.96 -19.84
N GLU A 138 14.28 -1.94 -19.85
CA GLU A 138 14.00 -2.76 -18.67
C GLU A 138 13.93 -4.25 -18.96
N SER A 139 14.34 -5.03 -17.97
CA SER A 139 14.22 -6.49 -17.96
C SER A 139 13.16 -6.94 -16.97
N PHE A 140 12.37 -7.95 -17.35
CA PHE A 140 11.48 -8.66 -16.43
C PHE A 140 12.16 -9.94 -15.94
N VAL A 141 12.29 -10.08 -14.63
CA VAL A 141 12.89 -11.24 -13.97
C VAL A 141 11.78 -12.02 -13.25
N PRO A 142 11.28 -13.13 -13.82
CA PRO A 142 10.29 -13.98 -13.16
C PRO A 142 10.83 -14.55 -11.85
N THR A 143 9.99 -14.57 -10.82
CA THR A 143 10.34 -15.09 -9.49
C THR A 143 9.45 -16.24 -9.05
N LYS A 144 8.13 -16.19 -9.36
CA LYS A 144 7.19 -17.25 -8.97
C LYS A 144 6.00 -17.35 -9.93
N GLU A 145 5.55 -18.57 -10.16
CA GLU A 145 4.22 -18.84 -10.73
C GLU A 145 3.23 -18.94 -9.57
N LYS A 146 2.09 -18.25 -9.66
CA LYS A 146 1.05 -18.33 -8.63
C LYS A 146 -0.34 -18.27 -9.25
N ALA A 147 -1.19 -19.22 -8.86
CA ALA A 147 -2.60 -19.24 -9.22
C ALA A 147 -3.42 -18.57 -8.12
N TYR A 148 -4.35 -17.70 -8.53
CA TYR A 148 -5.25 -16.99 -7.62
C TYR A 148 -6.70 -17.23 -8.02
N VAL A 149 -7.58 -17.34 -7.03
CA VAL A 149 -9.02 -17.26 -7.22
C VAL A 149 -9.44 -15.79 -7.23
N VAL A 150 -10.14 -15.35 -8.27
CA VAL A 150 -10.67 -14.00 -8.36
C VAL A 150 -11.90 -13.89 -7.46
N VAL A 151 -11.82 -13.05 -6.43
CA VAL A 151 -12.90 -12.90 -5.42
C VAL A 151 -13.63 -11.56 -5.50
N GLY A 152 -13.16 -10.66 -6.35
CA GLY A 152 -13.78 -9.35 -6.55
C GLY A 152 -13.16 -8.55 -7.68
N ILE A 153 -13.90 -7.54 -8.11
CA ILE A 153 -13.52 -6.63 -9.20
C ILE A 153 -13.52 -5.20 -8.67
N LEU A 154 -12.46 -4.46 -8.96
CA LEU A 154 -12.27 -3.09 -8.52
C LEU A 154 -12.40 -2.09 -9.68
N SER A 155 -12.82 -0.87 -9.41
CA SER A 155 -12.49 0.27 -10.26
C SER A 155 -11.00 0.63 -10.10
N ASP A 156 -10.48 1.50 -10.97
CA ASP A 156 -9.13 2.02 -10.79
C ASP A 156 -9.02 2.85 -9.50
N VAL A 157 -7.94 2.66 -8.74
CA VAL A 157 -7.73 3.25 -7.40
C VAL A 157 -6.93 4.57 -7.48
N ASN A 158 -7.21 5.38 -8.51
CA ASN A 158 -6.32 6.47 -8.95
C ASN A 158 -6.12 7.60 -7.92
N ASP A 159 -7.07 7.78 -6.99
CA ASP A 159 -7.02 8.88 -6.03
C ASP A 159 -6.25 8.53 -4.75
N SER A 160 -5.90 7.25 -4.53
CA SER A 160 -5.13 6.85 -3.36
C SER A 160 -3.65 7.18 -3.53
N LYS A 161 -3.03 7.83 -2.52
CA LYS A 161 -1.58 8.13 -2.53
C LYS A 161 -0.70 6.87 -2.48
N ILE A 162 -1.23 5.76 -1.99
CA ILE A 162 -0.50 4.50 -1.81
C ILE A 162 -1.02 3.41 -2.75
N ALA A 163 -2.33 3.14 -2.71
CA ALA A 163 -2.93 2.02 -3.41
C ALA A 163 -3.01 2.22 -4.93
N ALA A 164 -2.91 3.46 -5.44
CA ALA A 164 -2.86 3.74 -6.88
C ALA A 164 -1.67 3.10 -7.61
N ASN A 165 -0.65 2.64 -6.87
CA ASN A 165 0.48 1.90 -7.45
C ASN A 165 0.13 0.46 -7.87
N TYR A 166 -1.08 -0.02 -7.59
CA TYR A 166 -1.50 -1.39 -7.84
C TYR A 166 -2.85 -1.42 -8.56
N ASN A 167 -3.00 -2.36 -9.49
CA ASN A 167 -4.26 -2.65 -10.18
C ASN A 167 -4.79 -4.06 -9.85
N ALA A 168 -4.13 -4.75 -8.93
CA ALA A 168 -4.64 -5.95 -8.29
C ALA A 168 -4.14 -6.05 -6.85
N PHE A 169 -4.96 -6.64 -5.98
CA PHE A 169 -4.59 -6.91 -4.60
C PHE A 169 -4.84 -8.37 -4.25
N ALA A 170 -3.88 -9.00 -3.59
CA ALA A 170 -3.98 -10.36 -3.05
C ALA A 170 -3.96 -10.32 -1.51
N GLY A 171 -4.35 -11.40 -0.85
CA GLY A 171 -4.17 -11.51 0.60
C GLY A 171 -2.70 -11.68 0.98
N VAL A 172 -2.34 -11.25 2.19
CA VAL A 172 -0.97 -11.40 2.71
C VAL A 172 -0.53 -12.86 2.80
N ASP A 173 0.62 -13.16 2.21
CA ASP A 173 1.36 -14.41 2.45
C ASP A 173 2.15 -14.32 3.75
N LYS A 174 1.66 -15.01 4.79
CA LYS A 174 2.26 -14.98 6.14
C LYS A 174 3.64 -15.65 6.23
N THR A 175 4.15 -16.21 5.14
CA THR A 175 5.53 -16.73 5.06
C THR A 175 6.50 -15.71 4.47
N ALA A 176 6.01 -14.57 3.98
CA ALA A 176 6.83 -13.57 3.32
C ALA A 176 7.52 -12.60 4.30
N SER A 177 8.40 -11.77 3.73
CA SER A 177 9.02 -10.59 4.33
C SER A 177 8.70 -9.35 3.50
N ASP A 178 9.31 -8.23 3.85
CA ASP A 178 9.22 -6.97 3.11
C ASP A 178 7.83 -6.31 3.23
N PHE A 179 7.21 -6.49 4.41
CA PHE A 179 5.96 -5.81 4.73
C PHE A 179 6.21 -4.34 5.07
N ALA A 180 5.43 -3.48 4.43
CA ALA A 180 5.14 -2.15 4.94
C ALA A 180 4.00 -2.25 5.98
N ALA A 181 4.31 -1.92 7.23
CA ALA A 181 3.37 -1.92 8.34
C ALA A 181 2.94 -0.49 8.67
N TYR A 182 1.71 -0.14 8.32
CA TYR A 182 1.09 1.15 8.64
C TYR A 182 0.44 1.09 10.01
N VAL A 183 0.95 1.86 10.96
CA VAL A 183 0.55 1.80 12.35
C VAL A 183 -0.36 2.97 12.71
N LYS A 184 -1.49 2.65 13.34
CA LYS A 184 -2.32 3.60 14.06
C LYS A 184 -2.11 3.44 15.55
N ALA A 185 -1.73 4.52 16.22
CA ALA A 185 -1.51 4.50 17.66
C ALA A 185 -2.83 4.43 18.44
N LYS A 186 -2.82 3.79 19.61
CA LYS A 186 -3.96 3.75 20.54
C LYS A 186 -4.30 5.15 21.05
N ASN A 187 -3.26 5.91 21.42
CA ASN A 187 -3.37 7.27 21.93
C ASN A 187 -2.40 8.16 21.16
N LEU A 188 -2.95 9.07 20.36
CA LEU A 188 -2.16 9.99 19.56
C LEU A 188 -1.75 11.22 20.38
N SER A 189 -0.45 11.51 20.42
CA SER A 189 0.17 12.56 21.23
C SER A 189 1.47 13.08 20.59
N ASN A 190 2.01 14.21 21.06
CA ASN A 190 3.31 14.73 20.59
C ASN A 190 4.49 13.77 20.83
N SER A 191 4.34 12.81 21.75
CA SER A 191 5.32 11.74 21.99
C SER A 191 5.41 10.70 20.86
N ILE A 192 4.49 10.72 19.88
CA ILE A 192 4.42 9.72 18.81
C ILE A 192 5.74 9.55 18.06
N TYR A 193 6.53 10.61 17.90
CA TYR A 193 7.83 10.52 17.22
C TYR A 193 8.84 9.68 18.00
N THR A 194 8.89 9.81 19.33
CA THR A 194 9.80 9.01 20.16
C THR A 194 9.24 7.60 20.36
N GLU A 195 7.94 7.49 20.62
CA GLU A 195 7.28 6.20 20.83
C GLU A 195 7.36 5.30 19.59
N ALA A 196 7.18 5.84 18.38
CA ALA A 196 7.30 5.06 17.15
C ALA A 196 8.72 4.50 16.95
N GLU A 197 9.76 5.26 17.29
CA GLU A 197 11.16 4.80 17.20
C GLU A 197 11.47 3.75 18.26
N GLU A 198 10.93 3.88 19.47
CA GLU A 198 11.04 2.87 20.53
C GLU A 198 10.34 1.56 20.11
N VAL A 199 9.13 1.67 19.54
CA VAL A 199 8.38 0.52 18.99
C VAL A 199 9.16 -0.14 17.86
N ALA A 200 9.72 0.64 16.94
CA ALA A 200 10.48 0.11 15.82
C ALA A 200 11.75 -0.62 16.27
N ALA A 201 12.49 -0.04 17.22
CA ALA A 201 13.67 -0.68 17.81
C ALA A 201 13.32 -1.96 18.57
N ALA A 202 12.16 -2.02 19.23
CA ALA A 202 11.72 -3.19 19.99
C ALA A 202 11.42 -4.42 19.11
N VAL A 203 11.18 -4.22 17.81
CA VAL A 203 10.96 -5.30 16.83
C VAL A 203 12.08 -5.39 15.79
N ASP A 204 13.26 -4.85 16.10
CA ASP A 204 14.45 -4.84 15.23
C ASP A 204 14.18 -4.27 13.82
N SER A 205 13.50 -3.12 13.78
CA SER A 205 13.14 -2.42 12.55
C SER A 205 13.33 -0.90 12.75
N HIS A 206 12.84 -0.10 11.79
CA HIS A 206 12.97 1.36 11.81
C HIS A 206 11.70 2.04 11.30
N VAL A 207 11.47 3.28 11.73
CA VAL A 207 10.38 4.09 11.19
C VAL A 207 10.80 4.62 9.81
N ALA A 208 10.12 4.17 8.77
CA ALA A 208 10.36 4.65 7.40
C ALA A 208 9.80 6.06 7.21
N LYS A 209 8.59 6.32 7.72
CA LYS A 209 7.93 7.63 7.56
C LYS A 209 6.82 7.85 8.58
N PHE A 210 6.69 9.10 9.03
CA PHE A 210 5.51 9.61 9.73
C PHE A 210 4.48 10.19 8.75
N HIS A 211 3.18 10.00 9.03
CA HIS A 211 2.09 10.64 8.29
C HIS A 211 1.97 12.12 8.65
N SER A 212 3.00 12.89 8.29
CA SER A 212 3.19 14.26 8.74
C SER A 212 2.02 15.18 8.41
N GLU A 213 1.36 14.99 7.26
CA GLU A 213 0.17 15.77 6.88
C GLU A 213 -1.00 15.53 7.85
N LEU A 214 -1.30 14.27 8.17
CA LEU A 214 -2.36 13.92 9.11
C LEU A 214 -2.03 14.35 10.53
N LEU A 215 -0.78 14.12 10.98
CA LEU A 215 -0.31 14.55 12.30
C LEU A 215 -0.46 16.06 12.52
N VAL A 216 -0.14 16.89 11.51
CA VAL A 216 -0.33 18.34 11.61
C VAL A 216 -1.81 18.71 11.74
N TYR A 217 -2.74 18.01 11.07
CA TYR A 217 -4.18 18.22 11.28
C TYR A 217 -4.67 17.77 12.67
N HIS A 218 -3.87 16.98 13.40
CA HIS A 218 -4.07 16.68 14.82
C HIS A 218 -3.37 17.69 15.76
N GLY A 219 -2.72 18.73 15.22
CA GLY A 219 -1.96 19.70 16.01
C GLY A 219 -0.63 19.15 16.53
N ILE A 220 -0.20 18.00 16.02
CA ILE A 220 1.07 17.36 16.39
C ILE A 220 2.13 17.83 15.40
N THR A 221 3.07 18.60 15.92
CA THR A 221 4.16 19.19 15.14
C THR A 221 5.47 18.75 15.74
N GLY A 222 6.25 17.99 14.97
CA GLY A 222 7.58 17.52 15.35
C GLY A 222 8.27 16.87 14.14
N GLY A 223 9.58 16.65 14.23
CA GLY A 223 10.37 16.08 13.13
C GLY A 223 10.70 17.06 11.99
N LYS A 224 11.56 16.62 11.06
CA LYS A 224 12.17 17.45 10.00
C LYS A 224 11.15 18.08 9.00
N GLY A 225 9.87 17.69 9.05
CA GLY A 225 8.80 18.16 8.15
C GLY A 225 7.91 19.28 8.70
N ALA A 226 7.93 19.56 10.01
CA ALA A 226 6.98 20.49 10.66
C ALA A 226 7.06 21.94 10.14
N ALA A 227 8.23 22.39 9.67
CA ALA A 227 8.43 23.76 9.21
C ALA A 227 7.71 24.09 7.88
N LYS A 228 7.47 23.10 7.00
CA LYS A 228 6.86 23.35 5.69
C LYS A 228 5.33 23.48 5.73
N LEU A 229 4.65 22.79 6.65
CA LEU A 229 3.18 22.81 6.71
C LEU A 229 2.60 24.00 7.50
N ILE A 230 3.31 24.49 8.53
CA ILE A 230 2.89 25.67 9.30
C ILE A 230 2.73 26.89 8.38
N ALA A 231 3.61 27.05 7.38
CA ALA A 231 3.49 28.12 6.38
C ALA A 231 2.20 28.02 5.54
N LEU A 232 1.72 26.81 5.23
CA LEU A 232 0.55 26.59 4.38
C LEU A 232 -0.76 26.79 5.16
N VAL A 233 -0.84 26.31 6.40
CA VAL A 233 -2.02 26.51 7.26
C VAL A 233 -2.18 27.98 7.64
N VAL A 234 -1.08 28.70 7.90
CA VAL A 234 -1.14 30.15 8.18
C VAL A 234 -1.63 30.93 6.96
N MET A 235 -1.22 30.58 5.73
CA MET A 235 -1.72 31.24 4.51
C MET A 235 -3.22 31.04 4.28
N VAL A 236 -3.76 29.85 4.55
CA VAL A 236 -5.20 29.55 4.36
C VAL A 236 -6.07 30.20 5.45
N VAL A 237 -5.54 30.43 6.64
CA VAL A 237 -6.27 31.12 7.73
C VAL A 237 -6.17 32.66 7.62
N SER A 238 -5.23 33.16 6.82
CA SER A 238 -5.01 34.61 6.60
C SER A 238 -5.65 35.16 5.33
N LEU A 239 -6.46 34.36 4.63
CA LEU A 239 -7.30 34.72 3.47
C LEU A 239 -8.78 34.67 3.86
#